data_AF-K2IJH7-F1
#
_entry.id   AF-K2IJH7-F1
#
_cell.length_a   1.000
_cell.length_b   1.000
_cell.length_c   1.000
_cell.angle_alpha   90.00
_cell.angle_beta   90.00
_cell.angle_gamma   90.00
#
_symmetry.space_group_name_H-M   'P 1'
#
loop_
_entity.id
_entity.type
_entity.pdbx_description
1 polymer ?
#
loop_
_entity_poly.entity_id
_entity_poly.type
_entity_poly.pdbx_seq_one_letter_code
_entity_poly.pdbx_strand_id
1 'polypeptide(L)'
;MAGTPSILFACRLAGGCCYVETADAGGVPDGAVFIGRQADGLTRFGRFQPDEPAIEAVTGPDAYLQRTAAYPTEVRFALREALGLASTPAFGPDFAWLQRLEALPARQRADRAYDFGAGLTLAIPCGDAGLFLRGWLWDPHGAVEGLTLISPFGERPPVTPHFLPLNDDPVRRHFAPDGLPAHPGPPNFAAFVPLARDPRHCLQVRLEIALQGGLTEELVSPVHRLSRPRGRDALLASLPAEAVTPALLEECVHPALSALNGDLMAGRYLAEIEGFGAVPASPTVSIIVPLYGAYDFLDIQAARFGFDPGLRDAELIYVLDRPEDAALVRDRLDGLHRTYGLACRLAVCAENYGYGPACMLGAGLANAPLLLFLNADVVPEESGWLARLAAFHRAQPDVGVTGPRLLFPDGGLQHAGLFFSHGEQDWWVNRHYWKGFPGDHPPALASREVPGVTGACLMIDAGLFRQAGGFDTCYVLGDFEDSTLALACRALGRRSHYCADVALVHQERTSMALHPGHRGGIASAYNGWLQDRVWGEAIAALMADPAFAETPLPVPA
;
A
#
# COMPACT_ATOMS: atom_id res chain seq x y z
N MET A 1 -14.50 -41.87 25.43
CA MET A 1 -15.23 -41.35 24.26
C MET A 1 -16.35 -40.45 24.76
N ALA A 2 -16.13 -39.14 24.76
CA ALA A 2 -17.22 -38.17 24.79
C ALA A 2 -17.53 -37.85 23.32
N GLY A 3 -18.79 -37.93 22.90
CA GLY A 3 -19.17 -37.69 21.52
C GLY A 3 -18.93 -36.22 21.14
N THR A 4 -18.35 -35.99 19.97
CA THR A 4 -18.30 -34.66 19.35
C THR A 4 -19.73 -34.14 19.20
N PRO A 5 -20.07 -32.91 19.62
CA PRO A 5 -21.42 -32.38 19.43
C PRO A 5 -21.73 -32.23 17.95
N SER A 6 -22.75 -32.93 17.45
CA SER A 6 -23.20 -32.86 16.06
C SER A 6 -23.86 -31.50 15.78
N ILE A 7 -23.11 -30.58 15.17
CA ILE A 7 -23.64 -29.27 14.77
C ILE A 7 -24.41 -29.43 13.46
N LEU A 8 -25.75 -29.40 13.55
CA LEU A 8 -26.66 -29.53 12.42
C LEU A 8 -26.91 -28.16 11.78
N PHE A 9 -26.55 -28.01 10.50
CA PHE A 9 -26.78 -26.82 9.69
C PHE A 9 -27.90 -27.06 8.68
N ALA A 10 -28.82 -26.11 8.51
CA ALA A 10 -29.75 -26.10 7.38
C ALA A 10 -30.21 -24.67 6.99
N CYS A 11 -30.23 -24.42 5.67
CA CYS A 11 -30.76 -23.22 5.01
C CYS A 11 -30.96 -23.59 3.52
N ARG A 12 -31.85 -23.00 2.72
CA ARG A 12 -32.61 -21.74 2.79
C ARG A 12 -33.89 -21.91 1.95
N LEU A 13 -35.09 -21.60 2.47
CA LEU A 13 -36.33 -21.75 1.67
C LEU A 13 -37.26 -20.53 1.64
N ALA A 14 -37.75 -20.24 0.44
CA ALA A 14 -39.02 -19.54 0.25
C ALA A 14 -40.16 -20.52 0.56
N GLY A 15 -41.16 -20.11 1.35
CA GLY A 15 -42.32 -20.95 1.70
C GLY A 15 -42.65 -21.04 3.19
N GLY A 16 -41.82 -20.50 4.09
CA GLY A 16 -42.24 -20.16 5.46
C GLY A 16 -42.10 -21.24 6.54
N CYS A 17 -41.63 -22.45 6.21
CA CYS A 17 -41.32 -23.51 7.20
C CYS A 17 -39.89 -24.04 7.00
N CYS A 18 -39.21 -24.42 8.09
CA CYS A 18 -37.89 -25.07 8.07
C CYS A 18 -37.94 -26.38 8.88
N TYR A 19 -37.26 -27.40 8.39
CA TYR A 19 -37.00 -28.67 9.06
C TYR A 19 -35.49 -28.97 9.01
N VAL A 20 -35.01 -29.81 9.93
CA VAL A 20 -33.65 -30.37 9.92
C VAL A 20 -33.77 -31.86 9.59
N GLU A 21 -32.98 -32.33 8.63
CA GLU A 21 -32.86 -33.75 8.30
C GLU A 21 -31.51 -34.27 8.83
N THR A 22 -31.54 -35.36 9.61
CA THR A 22 -30.37 -35.98 10.22
C THR A 22 -29.92 -37.19 9.40
N ALA A 23 -28.61 -37.37 9.22
CA ALA A 23 -28.06 -38.50 8.46
C ALA A 23 -28.26 -39.87 9.15
N ASP A 24 -28.69 -39.90 10.41
CA ASP A 24 -29.11 -41.09 11.15
C ASP A 24 -30.56 -40.93 11.63
N ALA A 25 -31.29 -42.05 11.70
CA ALA A 25 -32.68 -42.13 12.15
C ALA A 25 -32.86 -42.01 13.68
N GLY A 26 -31.81 -41.64 14.41
CA GLY A 26 -31.87 -41.24 15.82
C GLY A 26 -32.14 -39.74 15.93
N GLY A 27 -33.16 -39.36 16.69
CA GLY A 27 -33.65 -37.99 16.77
C GLY A 27 -32.63 -36.95 17.24
N VAL A 28 -32.97 -35.68 17.03
CA VAL A 28 -32.15 -34.49 17.34
C VAL A 28 -31.51 -34.60 18.74
N PRO A 29 -30.16 -34.52 18.86
CA PRO A 29 -29.49 -34.61 20.15
C PRO A 29 -29.89 -33.49 21.12
N ASP A 30 -30.02 -33.83 22.40
CA ASP A 30 -30.27 -32.86 23.47
C ASP A 30 -29.07 -31.89 23.58
N GLY A 31 -29.31 -30.61 23.26
CA GLY A 31 -28.26 -29.59 23.12
C GLY A 31 -27.94 -29.15 21.69
N ALA A 32 -28.64 -29.66 20.67
CA ALA A 32 -28.53 -29.13 19.31
C ALA A 32 -28.87 -27.62 19.25
N VAL A 33 -28.09 -26.87 18.48
CA VAL A 33 -28.25 -25.42 18.29
C VAL A 33 -28.73 -25.14 16.87
N PHE A 34 -29.75 -24.30 16.73
CA PHE A 34 -30.40 -24.00 15.45
C PHE A 34 -30.09 -22.58 14.99
N ILE A 35 -29.99 -22.41 13.66
CA ILE A 35 -29.75 -21.13 12.99
C ILE A 35 -30.71 -21.05 11.81
N GLY A 36 -31.64 -20.10 11.86
CA GLY A 36 -32.68 -19.93 10.84
C GLY A 36 -32.86 -18.48 10.43
N ARG A 37 -33.25 -18.26 9.17
CA ARG A 37 -33.52 -16.95 8.58
C ARG A 37 -34.94 -16.90 8.01
N GLN A 38 -35.75 -15.94 8.46
CA GLN A 38 -37.13 -15.77 8.00
C GLN A 38 -37.23 -14.81 6.79
N ALA A 39 -38.43 -14.71 6.21
CA ALA A 39 -38.72 -13.92 5.00
C ALA A 39 -38.54 -12.40 5.19
N ASP A 40 -38.47 -11.93 6.43
CA ASP A 40 -38.13 -10.55 6.84
C ASP A 40 -36.62 -10.26 6.82
N GLY A 41 -35.77 -11.29 6.68
CA GLY A 41 -34.32 -11.18 6.63
C GLY A 41 -33.59 -11.37 7.97
N LEU A 42 -34.29 -11.55 9.10
CA LEU A 42 -33.69 -11.69 10.43
C LEU A 42 -33.15 -13.11 10.71
N THR A 43 -32.08 -13.21 11.50
CA THR A 43 -31.44 -14.48 11.91
C THR A 43 -31.57 -14.70 13.43
N ARG A 44 -31.90 -15.93 13.86
CA ARG A 44 -32.21 -16.29 15.27
C ARG A 44 -31.40 -17.53 15.75
N PHE A 45 -31.16 -17.64 17.06
CA PHE A 45 -30.23 -18.61 17.70
C PHE A 45 -30.81 -19.22 18.98
N GLY A 46 -30.76 -20.54 19.16
CA GLY A 46 -31.07 -21.12 20.47
C GLY A 46 -30.95 -22.64 20.58
N ARG A 47 -31.07 -23.12 21.82
CA ARG A 47 -31.22 -24.54 22.17
C ARG A 47 -32.70 -24.90 22.04
N PHE A 48 -33.03 -26.03 21.44
CA PHE A 48 -34.43 -26.44 21.31
C PHE A 48 -35.02 -26.84 22.67
N GLN A 49 -35.94 -26.03 23.18
CA GLN A 49 -36.93 -26.43 24.18
C GLN A 49 -38.33 -26.34 23.54
N PRO A 50 -39.23 -27.33 23.73
CA PRO A 50 -40.54 -27.33 23.09
C PRO A 50 -41.43 -26.12 23.42
N ASP A 51 -41.20 -25.49 24.58
CA ASP A 51 -42.10 -24.51 25.19
C ASP A 51 -41.48 -23.09 25.34
N GLU A 52 -40.26 -22.82 24.84
CA GLU A 52 -39.66 -21.48 24.90
C GLU A 52 -40.15 -20.56 23.76
N PRO A 53 -40.42 -19.27 24.05
CA PRO A 53 -40.80 -18.30 23.01
C PRO A 53 -39.64 -18.07 22.03
N ALA A 54 -40.00 -17.94 20.74
CA ALA A 54 -39.05 -17.89 19.63
C ALA A 54 -37.93 -16.85 19.84
N ILE A 55 -36.67 -17.31 19.86
CA ILE A 55 -35.52 -16.49 20.23
C ILE A 55 -35.47 -15.20 19.40
N GLU A 56 -35.37 -14.07 20.08
CA GLU A 56 -35.15 -12.76 19.46
C GLU A 56 -33.80 -12.70 18.75
N ALA A 57 -33.72 -11.86 17.71
CA ALA A 57 -32.55 -11.76 16.86
C ALA A 57 -31.29 -11.36 17.65
N VAL A 58 -30.14 -11.93 17.26
CA VAL A 58 -28.83 -11.48 17.73
C VAL A 58 -28.47 -10.22 16.93
N THR A 59 -28.77 -9.05 17.49
CA THR A 59 -28.58 -7.73 16.84
C THR A 59 -27.30 -7.02 17.30
N GLY A 60 -26.20 -7.76 17.47
CA GLY A 60 -24.88 -7.19 17.73
C GLY A 60 -23.96 -8.10 18.57
N PRO A 61 -22.70 -7.70 18.80
CA PRO A 61 -21.70 -8.51 19.49
C PRO A 61 -22.08 -8.86 20.94
N ASP A 62 -22.61 -7.90 21.71
CA ASP A 62 -22.94 -8.12 23.12
C ASP A 62 -24.06 -9.15 23.29
N ALA A 63 -25.09 -9.10 22.44
CA ALA A 63 -26.19 -10.06 22.44
C ALA A 63 -25.70 -11.47 22.07
N TYR A 64 -24.73 -11.58 21.16
CA TYR A 64 -24.07 -12.85 20.84
C TYR A 64 -23.28 -13.38 22.05
N LEU A 65 -22.43 -12.56 22.66
CA LEU A 65 -21.57 -12.97 23.77
C LEU A 65 -22.40 -13.43 24.98
N GLN A 66 -23.43 -12.67 25.34
CA GLN A 66 -24.33 -13.02 26.45
C GLN A 66 -25.07 -14.34 26.21
N ARG A 67 -25.65 -14.53 25.01
CA ARG A 67 -26.42 -15.75 24.69
C ARG A 67 -25.54 -16.98 24.46
N THR A 68 -24.26 -16.79 24.11
CA THR A 68 -23.33 -17.90 23.84
C THR A 68 -22.34 -18.19 24.97
N ALA A 69 -22.30 -17.40 26.05
CA ALA A 69 -21.37 -17.53 27.17
C ALA A 69 -21.31 -18.93 27.82
N ALA A 70 -22.42 -19.68 27.78
CA ALA A 70 -22.50 -21.03 28.34
C ALA A 70 -21.94 -22.15 27.44
N TYR A 71 -21.62 -21.87 26.17
CA TYR A 71 -21.09 -22.87 25.24
C TYR A 71 -19.55 -22.89 25.22
N PRO A 72 -18.94 -24.06 24.96
CA PRO A 72 -17.50 -24.17 24.66
C PRO A 72 -17.08 -23.28 23.48
N THR A 73 -15.84 -22.81 23.48
CA THR A 73 -15.28 -21.89 22.48
C THR A 73 -15.43 -22.42 21.05
N GLU A 74 -15.30 -23.73 20.86
CA GLU A 74 -15.42 -24.42 19.57
C GLU A 74 -16.85 -24.33 19.02
N VAL A 75 -17.85 -24.50 19.91
CA VAL A 75 -19.27 -24.36 19.56
C VAL A 75 -19.60 -22.90 19.26
N ARG A 76 -19.13 -21.96 20.09
CA ARG A 76 -19.29 -20.52 19.80
C ARG A 76 -18.72 -20.16 18.43
N PHE A 77 -17.49 -20.58 18.15
CA PHE A 77 -16.83 -20.33 16.88
C PHE A 77 -17.61 -20.89 15.67
N ALA A 78 -18.13 -22.12 15.75
CA ALA A 78 -18.96 -22.69 14.69
C ALA A 78 -20.28 -21.90 14.49
N LEU A 79 -20.92 -21.46 15.57
CA LEU A 79 -22.09 -20.57 15.51
C LEU A 79 -21.75 -19.21 14.90
N ARG A 80 -20.52 -18.72 15.11
CA ARG A 80 -20.00 -17.50 14.48
C ARG A 80 -19.81 -17.68 12.98
N GLU A 81 -19.17 -18.74 12.49
CA GLU A 81 -19.07 -18.97 11.04
C GLU A 81 -20.45 -19.12 10.38
N ALA A 82 -21.38 -19.78 11.07
CA ALA A 82 -22.76 -19.93 10.63
C ALA A 82 -23.53 -18.59 10.58
N LEU A 83 -23.28 -17.69 11.53
CA LEU A 83 -23.75 -16.29 11.49
C LEU A 83 -23.30 -15.60 10.21
N GLY A 84 -22.01 -15.69 9.88
CA GLY A 84 -21.44 -15.08 8.69
C GLY A 84 -22.00 -15.64 7.37
N LEU A 85 -22.37 -16.93 7.36
CA LEU A 85 -23.09 -17.53 6.23
C LEU A 85 -24.52 -16.98 6.06
N ALA A 86 -25.19 -16.66 7.17
CA ALA A 86 -26.59 -16.22 7.21
C ALA A 86 -26.77 -14.69 7.10
N SER A 87 -25.78 -13.90 7.50
CA SER A 87 -25.85 -12.44 7.63
C SER A 87 -26.00 -11.69 6.30
N THR A 88 -26.48 -10.45 6.37
CA THR A 88 -26.34 -9.44 5.31
C THR A 88 -25.00 -8.69 5.48
N PRO A 89 -24.50 -7.97 4.46
CA PRO A 89 -23.25 -7.20 4.56
C PRO A 89 -23.22 -6.17 5.72
N ALA A 90 -24.38 -5.77 6.24
CA ALA A 90 -24.48 -4.85 7.37
C ALA A 90 -23.90 -5.39 8.70
N PHE A 91 -23.70 -6.71 8.84
CA PHE A 91 -23.20 -7.32 10.08
C PHE A 91 -21.66 -7.47 10.14
N GLY A 92 -20.97 -7.13 9.05
CA GLY A 92 -19.51 -7.25 8.93
C GLY A 92 -18.68 -6.59 10.03
N PRO A 93 -18.92 -5.31 10.38
CA PRO A 93 -18.14 -4.61 11.41
C PRO A 93 -18.27 -5.27 12.80
N ASP A 94 -19.48 -5.68 13.18
CA ASP A 94 -19.76 -6.39 14.42
C ASP A 94 -19.09 -7.76 14.46
N PHE A 95 -19.02 -8.42 13.31
CA PHE A 95 -18.35 -9.70 13.14
C PHE A 95 -16.83 -9.60 13.26
N ALA A 96 -16.23 -8.51 12.75
CA ALA A 96 -14.83 -8.18 12.97
C ALA A 96 -14.53 -7.90 14.46
N TRP A 97 -15.47 -7.34 15.22
CA TRP A 97 -15.33 -7.23 16.68
C TRP A 97 -15.34 -8.59 17.39
N LEU A 98 -16.24 -9.51 17.01
CA LEU A 98 -16.26 -10.86 17.58
C LEU A 98 -14.96 -11.64 17.31
N GLN A 99 -14.32 -11.46 16.15
CA GLN A 99 -13.00 -12.02 15.87
C GLN A 99 -11.88 -11.44 16.75
N ARG A 100 -12.02 -10.20 17.24
CA ARG A 100 -11.05 -9.55 18.15
C ARG A 100 -11.24 -9.95 19.61
N LEU A 101 -12.46 -10.30 20.02
CA LEU A 101 -12.79 -10.72 21.38
C LEU A 101 -12.64 -12.23 21.55
N GLU A 102 -13.04 -13.01 20.55
CA GLU A 102 -13.02 -14.47 20.54
C GLU A 102 -12.08 -15.00 19.44
N ALA A 103 -10.83 -14.54 19.48
CA ALA A 103 -9.78 -15.02 18.61
C ALA A 103 -9.56 -16.54 18.81
N LEU A 104 -9.46 -17.31 17.73
CA LEU A 104 -8.91 -18.66 17.83
C LEU A 104 -7.39 -18.57 18.11
N PRO A 105 -6.81 -19.50 18.89
CA PRO A 105 -5.36 -19.63 18.97
C PRO A 105 -4.77 -19.88 17.59
N ALA A 106 -3.79 -19.07 17.18
CA ALA A 106 -3.08 -19.28 15.92
C ALA A 106 -2.42 -20.67 15.92
N ARG A 107 -2.58 -21.42 14.83
CA ARG A 107 -2.15 -22.82 14.72
C ARG A 107 -1.29 -22.99 13.47
N GLN A 108 -0.09 -23.53 13.68
CA GLN A 108 0.89 -23.91 12.67
C GLN A 108 1.50 -25.26 13.04
N ARG A 109 1.99 -25.99 12.03
CA ARG A 109 2.64 -27.30 12.14
C ARG A 109 4.13 -27.15 11.86
N ALA A 110 4.93 -26.89 12.90
CA ALA A 110 6.38 -26.66 12.80
C ALA A 110 7.24 -27.69 13.55
N ASP A 111 6.63 -28.80 13.97
CA ASP A 111 7.32 -29.87 14.69
C ASP A 111 8.15 -30.74 13.72
N ARG A 112 9.43 -30.94 14.03
CA ARG A 112 10.37 -31.72 13.23
C ARG A 112 10.22 -33.24 13.42
N ALA A 113 9.38 -33.67 14.35
CA ALA A 113 9.03 -35.09 14.51
C ALA A 113 8.19 -35.65 13.34
N TYR A 114 7.72 -34.79 12.43
CA TYR A 114 6.91 -35.14 11.27
C TYR A 114 7.56 -34.63 9.99
N ASP A 115 7.50 -35.44 8.92
CA ASP A 115 7.97 -35.06 7.59
C ASP A 115 7.06 -34.03 6.90
N PHE A 116 6.02 -33.53 7.58
CA PHE A 116 5.09 -32.52 7.09
C PHE A 116 5.05 -31.31 8.03
N GLY A 117 5.04 -30.11 7.45
CA GLY A 117 4.82 -28.87 8.18
C GLY A 117 4.11 -27.82 7.35
N ALA A 118 3.38 -26.90 8.00
CA ALA A 118 2.71 -25.80 7.33
C ALA A 118 2.38 -24.65 8.30
N GLY A 119 2.33 -23.42 7.78
CA GLY A 119 1.99 -22.24 8.57
C GLY A 119 1.41 -21.11 7.72
N LEU A 120 0.47 -20.35 8.29
CA LEU A 120 -0.09 -19.14 7.68
C LEU A 120 0.37 -17.93 8.51
N THR A 121 1.33 -17.18 7.97
CA THR A 121 2.05 -16.11 8.67
C THR A 121 1.30 -14.79 8.64
N LEU A 122 0.70 -14.45 7.47
CA LEU A 122 -0.15 -13.27 7.30
C LEU A 122 -1.44 -13.63 6.57
N ALA A 123 -2.53 -13.01 6.99
CA ALA A 123 -3.77 -12.89 6.22
C ALA A 123 -4.26 -11.44 6.32
N ILE A 124 -4.23 -10.71 5.21
CA ILE A 124 -4.51 -9.27 5.16
C ILE A 124 -5.74 -9.02 4.29
N PRO A 125 -6.86 -8.52 4.87
CA PRO A 125 -8.00 -8.01 4.13
C PRO A 125 -7.64 -6.89 3.15
N CYS A 126 -7.88 -7.12 1.87
CA CYS A 126 -7.60 -6.17 0.78
C CYS A 126 -8.89 -5.51 0.30
N GLY A 127 -9.48 -4.66 1.15
CA GLY A 127 -10.77 -4.00 0.86
C GLY A 127 -11.87 -5.03 0.56
N ASP A 128 -12.68 -4.75 -0.47
CA ASP A 128 -13.70 -5.69 -0.97
C ASP A 128 -13.16 -6.74 -1.97
N ALA A 129 -11.88 -6.69 -2.34
CA ALA A 129 -11.36 -7.52 -3.43
C ALA A 129 -11.06 -8.97 -2.98
N GLY A 130 -10.57 -9.17 -1.74
CA GLY A 130 -10.15 -10.47 -1.25
C GLY A 130 -9.15 -10.41 -0.11
N LEU A 131 -8.32 -11.44 0.00
CA LEU A 131 -7.28 -11.59 1.01
C LEU A 131 -5.91 -11.80 0.38
N PHE A 132 -4.91 -11.04 0.82
CA PHE A 132 -3.51 -11.41 0.65
C PHE A 132 -3.10 -12.40 1.75
N LEU A 133 -2.51 -13.53 1.35
CA LEU A 133 -2.02 -14.58 2.23
C LEU A 133 -0.50 -14.72 2.06
N ARG A 134 0.23 -14.82 3.18
CA ARG A 134 1.65 -15.20 3.21
C ARG A 134 1.80 -16.40 4.12
N GLY A 135 2.35 -17.50 3.63
CA GLY A 135 2.53 -18.71 4.41
C GLY A 135 3.65 -19.59 3.90
N TRP A 136 3.68 -20.82 4.42
CA TRP A 136 4.62 -21.84 4.03
C TRP A 136 4.04 -23.24 4.16
N LEU A 137 4.58 -24.15 3.36
CA LEU A 137 4.23 -25.55 3.24
C LEU A 137 5.52 -26.35 3.04
N TRP A 138 5.71 -27.34 3.90
CA TRP A 138 6.77 -28.33 3.82
C TRP A 138 6.12 -29.69 3.60
N ASP A 139 6.05 -30.09 2.33
CA ASP A 139 5.55 -31.38 1.88
C ASP A 139 6.56 -32.07 0.94
N PRO A 140 7.63 -32.68 1.49
CA PRO A 140 8.68 -33.34 0.72
C PRO A 140 8.21 -34.65 0.05
N HIS A 141 7.07 -35.20 0.47
CA HIS A 141 6.52 -36.47 -0.05
C HIS A 141 5.36 -36.28 -1.03
N GLY A 142 4.86 -35.05 -1.22
CA GLY A 142 3.71 -34.76 -2.09
C GLY A 142 2.38 -35.27 -1.51
N ALA A 143 2.26 -35.29 -0.17
CA ALA A 143 1.09 -35.75 0.55
C ALA A 143 -0.11 -34.77 0.49
N VAL A 144 0.08 -33.51 0.09
CA VAL A 144 -0.96 -32.48 0.04
C VAL A 144 -1.76 -32.58 -1.27
N GLU A 145 -3.05 -32.88 -1.15
CA GLU A 145 -3.99 -32.93 -2.28
C GLU A 145 -4.58 -31.55 -2.60
N GLY A 146 -4.71 -30.67 -1.60
CA GLY A 146 -5.27 -29.33 -1.80
C GLY A 146 -5.28 -28.46 -0.55
N LEU A 147 -5.44 -27.14 -0.78
CA LEU A 147 -5.55 -26.11 0.25
C LEU A 147 -6.88 -25.38 0.08
N THR A 148 -7.69 -25.31 1.13
CA THR A 148 -8.98 -24.60 1.16
C THR A 148 -8.93 -23.53 2.24
N LEU A 149 -9.10 -22.26 1.85
CA LEU A 149 -9.28 -21.18 2.80
C LEU A 149 -10.67 -21.33 3.43
N ILE A 150 -10.80 -21.08 4.73
CA ILE A 150 -12.09 -20.91 5.38
C ILE A 150 -12.14 -19.45 5.86
N SER A 151 -12.94 -18.63 5.17
CA SER A 151 -13.23 -17.28 5.63
C SER A 151 -14.12 -17.35 6.88
N PRO A 152 -14.05 -16.38 7.80
CA PRO A 152 -14.91 -16.39 8.97
C PRO A 152 -16.38 -16.18 8.59
N PHE A 153 -16.69 -15.75 7.36
CA PHE A 153 -18.05 -15.72 6.79
C PHE A 153 -18.47 -17.05 6.12
N GLY A 154 -17.71 -18.12 6.33
CA GLY A 154 -17.97 -19.47 5.84
C GLY A 154 -17.74 -19.67 4.33
N GLU A 155 -17.09 -18.72 3.65
CA GLU A 155 -16.67 -18.91 2.27
C GLU A 155 -15.45 -19.85 2.21
N ARG A 156 -15.47 -20.80 1.27
CA ARG A 156 -14.47 -21.89 1.19
C ARG A 156 -13.77 -21.98 -0.18
N PRO A 157 -13.04 -20.96 -0.64
CA PRO A 157 -12.37 -21.00 -1.93
C PRO A 157 -11.09 -21.86 -1.87
N PRO A 158 -10.71 -22.52 -2.98
CA PRO A 158 -9.43 -23.19 -3.10
C PRO A 158 -8.29 -22.17 -3.17
N VAL A 159 -7.19 -22.44 -2.48
CA VAL A 159 -5.99 -21.57 -2.45
C VAL A 159 -4.92 -22.04 -3.42
N THR A 160 -4.85 -23.35 -3.69
CA THR A 160 -3.84 -23.95 -4.59
C THR A 160 -3.73 -23.27 -5.97
N PRO A 161 -4.83 -22.84 -6.64
CA PRO A 161 -4.73 -22.11 -7.93
C PRO A 161 -4.05 -20.75 -7.85
N HIS A 162 -3.95 -20.15 -6.65
CA HIS A 162 -3.38 -18.82 -6.39
C HIS A 162 -1.98 -18.90 -5.74
N PHE A 163 -1.41 -20.11 -5.64
CA PHE A 163 -0.20 -20.38 -4.86
C PHE A 163 1.07 -20.00 -5.65
N LEU A 164 1.70 -18.90 -5.27
CA LEU A 164 2.94 -18.44 -5.89
C LEU A 164 4.13 -18.73 -4.97
N PRO A 165 5.06 -19.62 -5.36
CA PRO A 165 6.17 -20.03 -4.50
C PRO A 165 7.23 -18.94 -4.38
N LEU A 166 7.75 -18.75 -3.18
CA LEU A 166 8.77 -17.76 -2.83
C LEU A 166 10.04 -18.46 -2.35
N ASN A 167 11.20 -18.04 -2.86
CA ASN A 167 12.47 -18.69 -2.59
C ASN A 167 13.26 -18.05 -1.44
N ASP A 168 12.60 -17.84 -0.29
CA ASP A 168 13.25 -17.43 0.95
C ASP A 168 13.52 -18.63 1.89
N ASP A 169 14.63 -18.54 2.62
CA ASP A 169 15.32 -19.67 3.25
C ASP A 169 14.90 -20.07 4.70
N PRO A 170 14.08 -19.33 5.49
CA PRO A 170 13.94 -19.65 6.92
C PRO A 170 13.28 -21.01 7.19
N VAL A 171 12.34 -21.42 6.33
CA VAL A 171 11.64 -22.71 6.46
C VAL A 171 12.56 -23.87 6.03
N ARG A 172 13.34 -23.70 4.95
CA ARG A 172 14.35 -24.69 4.55
C ARG A 172 15.38 -24.89 5.66
N ARG A 173 15.91 -23.83 6.27
CA ARG A 173 16.83 -23.93 7.42
C ARG A 173 16.23 -24.65 8.64
N HIS A 174 14.91 -24.60 8.81
CA HIS A 174 14.25 -25.31 9.92
C HIS A 174 14.05 -26.80 9.65
N PHE A 175 13.65 -27.19 8.45
CA PHE A 175 13.32 -28.59 8.13
C PHE A 175 14.41 -29.37 7.37
N ALA A 176 15.45 -28.72 6.83
CA ALA A 176 16.54 -29.40 6.14
C ALA A 176 17.82 -29.76 6.96
N PRO A 177 17.95 -29.60 8.30
CA PRO A 177 19.11 -30.13 9.01
C PRO A 177 19.01 -31.66 9.16
N ASP A 178 20.14 -32.34 8.94
CA ASP A 178 20.44 -33.78 9.12
C ASP A 178 19.25 -34.76 9.27
N GLY A 179 18.93 -35.45 8.18
CA GLY A 179 18.10 -36.67 8.20
C GLY A 179 16.67 -36.54 7.67
N LEU A 180 16.17 -35.32 7.48
CA LEU A 180 14.85 -35.07 6.90
C LEU A 180 14.89 -35.00 5.35
N PRO A 181 13.85 -35.45 4.64
CA PRO A 181 13.81 -35.46 3.18
C PRO A 181 13.71 -34.05 2.58
N ALA A 182 14.45 -33.80 1.50
CA ALA A 182 14.54 -32.47 0.90
C ALA A 182 13.25 -32.05 0.16
N HIS A 183 12.73 -30.87 0.47
CA HIS A 183 11.54 -30.33 -0.19
C HIS A 183 11.81 -29.90 -1.65
N PRO A 184 11.03 -30.41 -2.63
CA PRO A 184 11.35 -30.28 -4.06
C PRO A 184 11.22 -28.86 -4.60
N GLY A 185 10.29 -28.06 -4.08
CA GLY A 185 10.06 -26.66 -4.45
C GLY A 185 10.43 -25.67 -3.35
N PRO A 186 10.30 -24.36 -3.58
CA PRO A 186 10.37 -23.36 -2.51
C PRO A 186 9.22 -23.61 -1.51
N PRO A 187 9.49 -23.70 -0.19
CA PRO A 187 8.46 -24.04 0.79
C PRO A 187 7.61 -22.83 1.22
N ASN A 188 7.98 -21.62 0.82
CA ASN A 188 7.25 -20.41 1.15
C ASN A 188 6.31 -20.02 0.00
N PHE A 189 5.22 -19.32 0.30
CA PHE A 189 4.30 -18.81 -0.71
C PHE A 189 3.68 -17.45 -0.37
N ALA A 190 3.24 -16.77 -1.42
CA ALA A 190 2.20 -15.75 -1.37
C ALA A 190 0.99 -16.21 -2.20
N ALA A 191 -0.19 -15.70 -1.87
CA ALA A 191 -1.40 -15.87 -2.67
C ALA A 191 -2.30 -14.66 -2.49
N PHE A 192 -3.02 -14.26 -3.54
CA PHE A 192 -4.22 -13.43 -3.40
C PHE A 192 -5.44 -14.29 -3.68
N VAL A 193 -6.37 -14.32 -2.72
CA VAL A 193 -7.59 -15.13 -2.81
C VAL A 193 -8.78 -14.19 -2.86
N PRO A 194 -9.45 -14.05 -4.01
CA PRO A 194 -10.71 -13.29 -4.11
C PRO A 194 -11.77 -13.88 -3.17
N LEU A 195 -12.59 -13.02 -2.56
CA LEU A 195 -13.73 -13.43 -1.74
C LEU A 195 -14.99 -12.66 -2.14
N ALA A 196 -16.11 -13.36 -2.22
CA ALA A 196 -17.42 -12.75 -2.46
C ALA A 196 -18.11 -12.24 -1.17
N ARG A 197 -17.68 -12.71 0.01
CA ARG A 197 -18.32 -12.40 1.30
C ARG A 197 -17.41 -11.59 2.21
N ASP A 198 -17.58 -10.27 2.12
CA ASP A 198 -17.09 -9.27 3.09
C ASP A 198 -15.60 -9.40 3.50
N PRO A 199 -14.66 -9.54 2.52
CA PRO A 199 -13.24 -9.74 2.80
C PRO A 199 -12.63 -8.70 3.74
N ARG A 200 -13.08 -7.44 3.66
CA ARG A 200 -12.65 -6.32 4.53
C ARG A 200 -12.74 -6.61 6.03
N HIS A 201 -13.62 -7.54 6.45
CA HIS A 201 -13.82 -7.92 7.84
C HIS A 201 -13.23 -9.30 8.21
N CYS A 202 -12.51 -9.96 7.31
CA CYS A 202 -11.83 -11.24 7.52
C CYS A 202 -10.51 -11.09 8.33
N LEU A 203 -10.59 -10.65 9.58
CA LEU A 203 -9.42 -10.39 10.43
C LEU A 203 -8.67 -11.67 10.88
N GLN A 204 -9.34 -12.81 10.86
CA GLN A 204 -8.76 -14.13 11.10
C GLN A 204 -9.36 -15.15 10.13
N VAL A 205 -8.52 -16.01 9.58
CA VAL A 205 -8.92 -17.07 8.64
C VAL A 205 -8.31 -18.41 9.04
N ARG A 206 -8.86 -19.49 8.49
CA ARG A 206 -8.32 -20.84 8.66
C ARG A 206 -7.90 -21.40 7.31
N LEU A 207 -6.93 -22.29 7.29
CA LEU A 207 -6.50 -23.01 6.09
C LEU A 207 -6.64 -24.49 6.35
N GLU A 208 -7.57 -25.13 5.66
CA GLU A 208 -7.76 -26.57 5.66
C GLU A 208 -6.85 -27.18 4.60
N ILE A 209 -6.07 -28.17 5.00
CA ILE A 209 -5.10 -28.89 4.18
C ILE A 209 -5.63 -30.31 4.01
N ALA A 210 -6.00 -30.66 2.78
CA ALA A 210 -6.35 -32.03 2.43
C ALA A 210 -5.07 -32.83 2.19
N LEU A 211 -4.94 -33.96 2.89
CA LEU A 211 -3.82 -34.88 2.80
C LEU A 211 -4.27 -36.24 2.24
N GLN A 212 -3.36 -36.92 1.54
CA GLN A 212 -3.58 -38.26 1.00
C GLN A 212 -4.16 -39.21 2.04
N GLY A 213 -5.13 -40.03 1.61
CA GLY A 213 -5.86 -40.94 2.50
C GLY A 213 -7.04 -40.30 3.23
N GLY A 214 -7.43 -39.08 2.88
CA GLY A 214 -8.62 -38.40 3.43
C GLY A 214 -8.42 -37.79 4.81
N LEU A 215 -7.16 -37.56 5.22
CA LEU A 215 -6.82 -36.82 6.42
C LEU A 215 -6.93 -35.31 6.15
N THR A 216 -7.40 -34.54 7.13
CA THR A 216 -7.40 -33.08 7.06
C THR A 216 -6.63 -32.48 8.23
N GLU A 217 -5.80 -31.49 7.92
CA GLU A 217 -5.10 -30.67 8.90
C GLU A 217 -5.60 -29.23 8.80
N GLU A 218 -5.71 -28.54 9.94
CA GLU A 218 -6.24 -27.17 9.98
C GLU A 218 -5.22 -26.22 10.59
N LEU A 219 -4.88 -25.18 9.84
CA LEU A 219 -4.12 -24.03 10.32
C LEU A 219 -5.06 -22.87 10.66
N VAL A 220 -4.63 -22.01 11.57
CA VAL A 220 -5.37 -20.80 11.96
C VAL A 220 -4.41 -19.62 11.92
N SER A 221 -4.76 -18.57 11.17
CA SER A 221 -3.94 -17.36 11.10
C SER A 221 -3.89 -16.65 12.46
N PRO A 222 -2.87 -15.80 12.70
CA PRO A 222 -3.00 -14.73 13.68
C PRO A 222 -4.22 -13.84 13.37
N VAL A 223 -4.77 -13.18 14.40
CA VAL A 223 -5.77 -12.12 14.17
C VAL A 223 -5.04 -10.82 13.83
N HIS A 224 -5.15 -10.37 12.59
CA HIS A 224 -4.50 -9.12 12.17
C HIS A 224 -5.36 -7.91 12.54
N ARG A 225 -4.75 -6.96 13.26
CA ARG A 225 -5.36 -5.69 13.72
C ARG A 225 -4.67 -4.48 13.07
N LEU A 226 -4.25 -4.65 11.82
CA LEU A 226 -3.52 -3.62 11.08
C LEU A 226 -4.50 -2.54 10.59
N SER A 227 -4.10 -1.27 10.64
CA SER A 227 -4.74 -0.20 9.86
C SER A 227 -4.41 -0.38 8.37
N ARG A 228 -5.09 0.35 7.48
CA ARG A 228 -4.88 0.21 6.03
C ARG A 228 -3.42 0.42 5.59
N PRO A 229 -2.69 1.47 6.03
CA PRO A 229 -1.27 1.64 5.71
C PRO A 229 -0.43 0.50 6.30
N ARG A 230 -0.69 0.07 7.54
CA ARG A 230 0.03 -1.05 8.14
C ARG A 230 -0.21 -2.38 7.43
N GLY A 231 -1.38 -2.57 6.80
CA GLY A 231 -1.68 -3.71 5.93
C GLY A 231 -0.87 -3.67 4.63
N ARG A 232 -0.86 -2.51 3.95
CA ARG A 232 0.00 -2.23 2.78
C ARG A 232 1.47 -2.47 3.09
N ASP A 233 1.97 -1.88 4.18
CA ASP A 233 3.38 -1.96 4.57
C ASP A 233 3.78 -3.39 4.99
N ALA A 234 2.90 -4.12 5.68
CA ALA A 234 3.12 -5.52 6.03
C ALA A 234 3.11 -6.45 4.81
N LEU A 235 2.26 -6.19 3.81
CA LEU A 235 2.27 -6.91 2.53
C LEU A 235 3.62 -6.71 1.84
N LEU A 236 4.02 -5.45 1.63
CA LEU A 236 5.27 -5.07 0.98
C LEU A 236 6.50 -5.68 1.68
N ALA A 237 6.54 -5.62 3.01
CA ALA A 237 7.65 -6.16 3.81
C ALA A 237 7.66 -7.71 3.90
N SER A 238 6.57 -8.39 3.52
CA SER A 238 6.48 -9.86 3.55
C SER A 238 7.02 -10.57 2.31
N LEU A 239 7.32 -9.80 1.26
CA LEU A 239 7.76 -10.28 -0.04
C LEU A 239 9.23 -9.85 -0.27
N PRO A 240 10.15 -10.79 -0.52
CA PRO A 240 11.54 -10.45 -0.82
C PRO A 240 11.65 -9.87 -2.24
N ALA A 241 12.59 -8.94 -2.45
CA ALA A 241 12.77 -8.28 -3.75
C ALA A 241 13.11 -9.26 -4.88
N GLU A 242 13.81 -10.34 -4.54
CA GLU A 242 14.23 -11.42 -5.44
C GLU A 242 13.06 -12.30 -5.91
N ALA A 243 11.88 -12.19 -5.30
CA ALA A 243 10.69 -12.93 -5.73
C ALA A 243 9.86 -12.20 -6.81
N VAL A 244 10.21 -10.97 -7.17
CA VAL A 244 9.49 -10.20 -8.18
C VAL A 244 9.49 -10.94 -9.52
N THR A 245 8.29 -11.30 -9.97
CA THR A 245 8.01 -11.89 -11.27
C THR A 245 6.72 -11.28 -11.84
N PRO A 246 6.50 -11.29 -13.17
CA PRO A 246 5.27 -10.79 -13.76
C PRO A 246 4.00 -11.43 -13.16
N ALA A 247 4.00 -12.74 -12.93
CA ALA A 247 2.90 -13.46 -12.29
C ALA A 247 2.67 -13.03 -10.83
N LEU A 248 3.73 -12.83 -10.03
CA LEU A 248 3.60 -12.29 -8.68
C LEU A 248 3.00 -10.88 -8.67
N LEU A 249 3.41 -10.03 -9.62
CA LEU A 249 2.86 -8.68 -9.74
C LEU A 249 1.40 -8.71 -10.19
N GLU A 250 1.06 -9.45 -11.23
CA GLU A 250 -0.28 -9.46 -11.85
C GLU A 250 -1.33 -10.23 -11.04
N GLU A 251 -1.00 -11.43 -10.55
CA GLU A 251 -1.98 -12.35 -9.93
C GLU A 251 -2.13 -12.15 -8.41
N CYS A 252 -1.16 -11.50 -7.75
CA CYS A 252 -1.11 -11.39 -6.29
C CYS A 252 -0.91 -9.97 -5.77
N VAL A 253 0.19 -9.30 -6.15
CA VAL A 253 0.54 -7.98 -5.59
C VAL A 253 -0.41 -6.90 -6.10
N HIS A 254 -0.73 -6.86 -7.39
CA HIS A 254 -1.64 -5.87 -7.97
C HIS A 254 -3.05 -5.90 -7.38
N PRO A 255 -3.80 -7.03 -7.38
CA PRO A 255 -5.15 -7.04 -6.81
C PRO A 255 -5.17 -6.76 -5.30
N ALA A 256 -4.12 -7.15 -4.57
CA ALA A 256 -3.99 -6.86 -3.14
C ALA A 256 -3.67 -5.39 -2.84
N LEU A 257 -2.63 -4.83 -3.48
CA LEU A 257 -2.18 -3.46 -3.25
C LEU A 257 -3.12 -2.43 -3.86
N SER A 258 -3.66 -2.64 -5.06
CA SER A 258 -4.61 -1.70 -5.67
C SER A 258 -5.87 -1.52 -4.81
N ALA A 259 -6.39 -2.61 -4.23
CA ALA A 259 -7.53 -2.54 -3.32
C ALA A 259 -7.17 -1.88 -1.98
N LEU A 260 -6.05 -2.25 -1.34
CA LEU A 260 -5.58 -1.62 -0.10
C LEU A 260 -5.29 -0.12 -0.26
N ASN A 261 -4.58 0.24 -1.33
CA ASN A 261 -4.21 1.62 -1.63
C ASN A 261 -5.44 2.42 -2.06
N GLY A 262 -6.33 1.86 -2.87
CA GLY A 262 -7.60 2.50 -3.25
C GLY A 262 -8.49 2.86 -2.06
N ASP A 263 -8.70 1.91 -1.13
CA ASP A 263 -9.46 2.14 0.12
C ASP A 263 -8.79 3.22 0.99
N LEU A 264 -7.45 3.25 1.05
CA LEU A 264 -6.68 4.24 1.80
C LEU A 264 -6.77 5.64 1.15
N MET A 265 -6.63 5.72 -0.18
CA MET A 265 -6.71 6.97 -0.94
C MET A 265 -8.11 7.56 -0.92
N ALA A 266 -9.16 6.74 -0.99
CA ALA A 266 -10.55 7.22 -0.91
C ALA A 266 -10.85 7.94 0.41
N GLY A 267 -10.19 7.54 1.50
CA GLY A 267 -10.32 8.14 2.83
C GLY A 267 -9.27 9.18 3.21
N ARG A 268 -8.46 9.69 2.26
CA ARG A 268 -7.31 10.57 2.59
C ARG A 268 -7.73 11.99 3.02
N TYR A 269 -7.14 12.49 4.11
CA TYR A 269 -7.37 13.86 4.59
C TYR A 269 -6.19 14.40 5.42
N LEU A 270 -6.17 15.72 5.61
CA LEU A 270 -5.29 16.40 6.55
C LEU A 270 -5.96 16.44 7.93
N ALA A 271 -5.30 15.87 8.94
CA ALA A 271 -5.78 15.89 10.32
C ALA A 271 -5.59 17.26 10.99
N GLU A 272 -4.47 17.92 10.72
CA GLU A 272 -4.10 19.21 11.33
C GLU A 272 -3.50 20.14 10.27
N ILE A 273 -3.77 21.44 10.41
CA ILE A 273 -3.13 22.51 9.62
C ILE A 273 -2.77 23.65 10.58
N GLU A 274 -1.51 24.05 10.57
CA GLU A 274 -0.95 25.06 11.47
C GLU A 274 -0.08 26.05 10.68
N GLY A 275 -0.06 27.31 11.10
CA GLY A 275 0.66 28.39 10.41
C GLY A 275 1.67 29.07 11.33
N PHE A 276 2.89 29.23 10.82
CA PHE A 276 3.98 29.95 11.48
C PHE A 276 4.23 31.26 10.73
N GLY A 277 3.94 32.39 11.37
CA GLY A 277 3.99 33.70 10.75
C GLY A 277 2.84 34.01 9.77
N ALA A 278 2.98 35.12 9.04
CA ALA A 278 2.01 35.57 8.04
C ALA A 278 2.43 35.12 6.64
N VAL A 279 1.63 34.25 6.02
CA VAL A 279 1.80 33.82 4.62
C VAL A 279 1.40 34.97 3.68
N PRO A 280 2.08 35.18 2.52
CA PRO A 280 1.70 36.21 1.56
C PRO A 280 0.25 36.07 1.06
N ALA A 281 -0.47 37.19 0.95
CA ALA A 281 -1.88 37.20 0.52
C ALA A 281 -2.08 36.94 -0.99
N SER A 282 -1.02 36.98 -1.78
CA SER A 282 -1.04 36.73 -3.24
C SER A 282 0.31 36.15 -3.67
N PRO A 283 0.62 34.90 -3.27
CA PRO A 283 1.92 34.30 -3.54
C PRO A 283 2.10 34.04 -5.04
N THR A 284 3.31 34.22 -5.53
CA THR A 284 3.66 34.01 -6.95
C THR A 284 3.93 32.54 -7.28
N VAL A 285 4.38 31.77 -6.29
CA VAL A 285 4.57 30.31 -6.30
C VAL A 285 4.21 29.77 -4.91
N SER A 286 3.53 28.62 -4.87
CA SER A 286 3.35 27.83 -3.65
C SER A 286 4.33 26.66 -3.71
N ILE A 287 5.26 26.62 -2.76
CA ILE A 287 6.24 25.55 -2.57
C ILE A 287 5.61 24.50 -1.66
N ILE A 288 5.44 23.29 -2.15
CA ILE A 288 4.94 22.14 -1.42
C ILE A 288 6.12 21.20 -1.13
N VAL A 289 6.42 21.01 0.15
CA VAL A 289 7.52 20.18 0.63
C VAL A 289 6.95 19.00 1.43
N PRO A 290 6.83 17.79 0.84
CA PRO A 290 6.44 16.60 1.58
C PRO A 290 7.56 16.18 2.54
N LEU A 291 7.17 15.78 3.75
CA LEU A 291 8.05 15.41 4.85
C LEU A 291 7.76 13.99 5.31
N TYR A 292 8.81 13.16 5.33
CA TYR A 292 8.76 11.80 5.84
C TYR A 292 10.12 11.39 6.43
N GLY A 293 10.25 11.47 7.75
CA GLY A 293 11.52 11.24 8.45
C GLY A 293 12.59 12.31 8.16
N ALA A 294 13.80 12.08 8.71
CA ALA A 294 15.03 12.85 8.44
C ALA A 294 14.89 14.40 8.50
N TYR A 295 14.17 14.92 9.49
CA TYR A 295 13.79 16.34 9.57
C TYR A 295 14.94 17.34 9.77
N ASP A 296 16.19 16.88 9.94
CA ASP A 296 17.36 17.77 10.04
C ASP A 296 17.63 18.57 8.75
N PHE A 297 17.13 18.11 7.60
CA PHE A 297 17.22 18.87 6.34
C PHE A 297 16.42 20.18 6.36
N LEU A 298 15.38 20.28 7.20
CA LEU A 298 14.60 21.50 7.38
C LEU A 298 15.48 22.68 7.82
N ASP A 299 16.51 22.45 8.64
CA ASP A 299 17.41 23.52 9.09
C ASP A 299 18.23 24.09 7.93
N ILE A 300 18.77 23.21 7.09
CA ILE A 300 19.62 23.59 5.96
C ILE A 300 18.78 24.31 4.89
N GLN A 301 17.58 23.80 4.61
CA GLN A 301 16.63 24.41 3.68
C GLN A 301 16.13 25.75 4.20
N ALA A 302 15.68 25.84 5.46
CA ALA A 302 15.21 27.08 6.08
C ALA A 302 16.31 28.15 6.18
N ALA A 303 17.56 27.76 6.48
CA ALA A 303 18.70 28.68 6.47
C ALA A 303 18.94 29.28 5.07
N ARG A 304 18.84 28.49 4.00
CA ARG A 304 18.93 29.01 2.63
C ARG A 304 17.73 29.86 2.24
N PHE A 305 16.53 29.48 2.68
CA PHE A 305 15.28 30.14 2.34
C PHE A 305 15.10 31.50 3.04
N GLY A 306 15.43 31.60 4.33
CA GLY A 306 15.29 32.83 5.11
C GLY A 306 16.18 33.99 4.61
N PHE A 307 17.29 33.68 3.94
CA PHE A 307 18.18 34.68 3.34
C PHE A 307 17.91 34.96 1.86
N ASP A 308 16.94 34.29 1.21
CA ASP A 308 16.57 34.58 -0.19
C ASP A 308 15.39 35.56 -0.26
N PRO A 309 15.59 36.81 -0.72
CA PRO A 309 14.51 37.78 -0.86
C PRO A 309 13.39 37.31 -1.79
N GLY A 310 13.70 36.45 -2.76
CA GLY A 310 12.74 35.91 -3.73
C GLY A 310 11.70 34.97 -3.14
N LEU A 311 11.90 34.47 -1.91
CA LEU A 311 10.91 33.64 -1.22
C LEU A 311 9.91 34.43 -0.37
N ARG A 312 10.07 35.76 -0.24
CA ARG A 312 9.12 36.60 0.50
C ARG A 312 7.76 36.71 -0.17
N ASP A 313 7.73 36.55 -1.49
CA ASP A 313 6.52 36.53 -2.33
C ASP A 313 6.09 35.09 -2.69
N ALA A 314 6.63 34.09 -1.99
CA ALA A 314 6.28 32.68 -2.12
C ALA A 314 5.55 32.19 -0.87
N GLU A 315 4.71 31.18 -1.06
CA GLU A 315 4.03 30.47 0.03
C GLU A 315 4.73 29.14 0.27
N LEU A 316 5.02 28.78 1.52
CA LEU A 316 5.72 27.54 1.87
C LEU A 316 4.81 26.61 2.68
N ILE A 317 4.59 25.39 2.19
CA ILE A 317 3.67 24.40 2.74
C ILE A 317 4.45 23.10 2.96
N TYR A 318 4.75 22.80 4.23
CA TYR A 318 5.31 21.53 4.65
C TYR A 318 4.17 20.52 4.87
N VAL A 319 4.22 19.35 4.23
CA VAL A 319 3.19 18.30 4.36
C VAL A 319 3.79 17.07 5.01
N LEU A 320 3.43 16.81 6.27
CA LEU A 320 3.93 15.68 7.03
C LEU A 320 3.09 14.43 6.79
N ASP A 321 3.68 13.44 6.10
CA ASP A 321 3.07 12.14 5.80
C ASP A 321 3.32 11.08 6.89
N ARG A 322 3.61 11.53 8.11
CA ARG A 322 3.86 10.70 9.29
C ARG A 322 3.32 11.38 10.55
N PRO A 323 2.03 11.21 10.88
CA PRO A 323 1.38 11.96 11.96
C PRO A 323 2.02 11.74 13.33
N GLU A 324 2.66 10.59 13.57
CA GLU A 324 3.35 10.29 14.83
C GLU A 324 4.49 11.27 15.14
N ASP A 325 5.09 11.89 14.11
CA ASP A 325 6.23 12.79 14.25
C ASP A 325 5.79 14.28 14.31
N ALA A 326 4.48 14.57 14.31
CA ALA A 326 3.94 15.94 14.18
C ALA A 326 4.39 16.89 15.30
N ALA A 327 4.53 16.40 16.54
CA ALA A 327 5.03 17.22 17.65
C ALA A 327 6.49 17.67 17.43
N LEU A 328 7.35 16.80 16.88
CA LEU A 328 8.75 17.10 16.58
C LEU A 328 8.88 18.10 15.44
N VAL A 329 8.12 17.91 14.36
CA VAL A 329 8.16 18.80 13.19
C VAL A 329 7.62 20.19 13.53
N ARG A 330 6.54 20.27 14.32
CA ARG A 330 5.96 21.52 14.82
C ARG A 330 6.96 22.36 15.63
N ASP A 331 7.60 21.76 16.64
CA ASP A 331 8.59 22.44 17.49
C ASP A 331 9.76 22.98 16.66
N ARG A 332 10.24 22.18 15.70
CA ARG A 332 11.31 22.58 14.78
C ARG A 332 10.89 23.72 13.87
N LEU A 333 9.69 23.68 13.28
CA LEU A 333 9.20 24.76 12.41
C LEU A 333 8.95 26.07 13.17
N ASP A 334 8.49 26.04 14.42
CA ASP A 334 8.41 27.25 15.27
C ASP A 334 9.81 27.82 15.56
N GLY A 335 10.78 26.96 15.90
CA GLY A 335 12.18 27.35 16.08
C GLY A 335 12.80 27.98 14.84
N LEU A 336 12.58 27.39 13.66
CA LEU A 336 13.05 27.90 12.37
C LEU A 336 12.36 29.20 11.97
N HIS A 337 11.05 29.32 12.21
CA HIS A 337 10.29 30.56 12.01
C HIS A 337 10.87 31.71 12.85
N ARG A 338 11.10 31.47 14.15
CA ARG A 338 11.68 32.48 15.07
C ARG A 338 13.12 32.85 14.71
N THR A 339 13.89 31.91 14.18
CA THR A 339 15.32 32.11 13.86
C THR A 339 15.52 32.85 12.54
N TYR A 340 14.76 32.49 11.51
CA TYR A 340 14.96 32.97 10.14
C TYR A 340 13.84 33.90 9.63
N GLY A 341 12.76 34.08 10.38
CA GLY A 341 11.58 34.85 9.96
C GLY A 341 10.77 34.18 8.83
N LEU A 342 11.06 32.92 8.50
CA LEU A 342 10.44 32.18 7.40
C LEU A 342 8.99 31.86 7.75
N ALA A 343 8.04 32.40 6.99
CA ALA A 343 6.62 32.08 7.16
C ALA A 343 6.29 30.77 6.42
N CYS A 344 5.57 29.86 7.06
CA CYS A 344 5.18 28.59 6.47
C CYS A 344 3.90 28.02 7.09
N ARG A 345 3.36 26.97 6.46
CA ARG A 345 2.30 26.13 7.03
C ARG A 345 2.80 24.70 7.19
N LEU A 346 2.41 24.06 8.29
CA LEU A 346 2.50 22.61 8.47
C LEU A 346 1.10 22.02 8.25
N ALA A 347 1.01 21.06 7.34
CA ALA A 347 -0.17 20.25 7.09
C ALA A 347 0.17 18.80 7.46
N VAL A 348 -0.60 18.18 8.35
CA VAL A 348 -0.34 16.81 8.83
C VAL A 348 -1.34 15.86 8.20
N CYS A 349 -0.87 14.87 7.42
CA CYS A 349 -1.71 13.79 6.91
C CYS A 349 -2.23 12.93 8.08
N ALA A 350 -3.48 12.46 8.01
CA ALA A 350 -4.07 11.65 9.08
C ALA A 350 -3.48 10.23 9.17
N GLU A 351 -2.97 9.70 8.06
CA GLU A 351 -2.23 8.44 7.95
C GLU A 351 -1.10 8.62 6.91
N ASN A 352 -0.14 7.69 6.82
CA ASN A 352 0.86 7.69 5.75
C ASN A 352 0.21 7.32 4.41
N TYR A 353 0.19 8.26 3.47
CA TYR A 353 -0.40 8.10 2.14
C TYR A 353 0.65 7.90 1.04
N GLY A 354 1.89 8.33 1.24
CA GLY A 354 2.94 8.37 0.22
C GLY A 354 3.13 9.75 -0.42
N TYR A 355 4.21 9.89 -1.19
CA TYR A 355 4.69 11.16 -1.75
C TYR A 355 3.63 11.91 -2.58
N GLY A 356 3.09 11.28 -3.63
CA GLY A 356 2.12 11.89 -4.55
C GLY A 356 0.85 12.36 -3.82
N PRO A 357 0.19 11.51 -3.02
CA PRO A 357 -0.95 11.90 -2.21
C PRO A 357 -0.67 13.05 -1.21
N ALA A 358 0.48 13.05 -0.53
CA ALA A 358 0.87 14.16 0.34
C ALA A 358 1.06 15.46 -0.45
N CYS A 359 1.74 15.40 -1.59
CA CYS A 359 1.86 16.51 -2.54
C CYS A 359 0.49 17.02 -3.03
N MET A 360 -0.47 16.14 -3.33
CA MET A 360 -1.83 16.54 -3.71
C MET A 360 -2.56 17.28 -2.57
N LEU A 361 -2.45 16.80 -1.32
CA LEU A 361 -3.06 17.45 -0.16
C LEU A 361 -2.44 18.84 0.07
N GLY A 362 -1.13 18.99 -0.06
CA GLY A 362 -0.44 20.28 -0.03
C GLY A 362 -0.86 21.22 -1.17
N ALA A 363 -0.98 20.70 -2.40
CA ALA A 363 -1.46 21.45 -3.55
C ALA A 363 -2.94 21.90 -3.39
N GLY A 364 -3.75 21.15 -2.64
CA GLY A 364 -5.11 21.53 -2.25
C GLY A 364 -5.16 22.72 -1.29
N LEU A 365 -4.06 23.04 -0.61
CA LEU A 365 -3.93 24.22 0.25
C LEU A 365 -3.34 25.44 -0.47
N ALA A 366 -2.73 25.26 -1.64
CA ALA A 366 -1.93 26.25 -2.35
C ALA A 366 -2.77 27.37 -2.99
N ASN A 367 -2.30 28.62 -2.85
CA ASN A 367 -3.00 29.82 -3.34
C ASN A 367 -2.33 30.49 -4.55
N ALA A 368 -1.14 30.05 -4.96
CA ALA A 368 -0.40 30.64 -6.08
C ALA A 368 -0.86 30.12 -7.46
N PRO A 369 -0.57 30.87 -8.55
CA PRO A 369 -0.79 30.39 -9.91
C PRO A 369 0.19 29.28 -10.33
N LEU A 370 1.39 29.24 -9.74
CA LEU A 370 2.40 28.19 -9.95
C LEU A 370 2.54 27.33 -8.69
N LEU A 371 2.62 26.02 -8.89
CA LEU A 371 3.01 25.06 -7.86
C LEU A 371 4.47 24.66 -8.08
N LEU A 372 5.22 24.51 -6.99
CA LEU A 372 6.54 23.88 -6.99
C LEU A 372 6.53 22.75 -5.96
N PHE A 373 6.67 21.52 -6.42
CA PHE A 373 6.97 20.38 -5.54
C PHE A 373 8.48 20.30 -5.33
N LEU A 374 8.92 20.15 -4.09
CA LEU A 374 10.33 20.21 -3.72
C LEU A 374 10.61 19.27 -2.55
N ASN A 375 11.62 18.40 -2.65
CA ASN A 375 12.00 17.55 -1.51
C ASN A 375 12.64 18.38 -0.38
N ALA A 376 12.49 17.91 0.87
CA ALA A 376 13.06 18.57 2.04
C ALA A 376 14.60 18.64 2.05
N ASP A 377 15.26 17.68 1.39
CA ASP A 377 16.72 17.55 1.26
C ASP A 377 17.29 18.21 -0.01
N VAL A 378 16.49 19.04 -0.68
CA VAL A 378 16.91 19.89 -1.81
C VAL A 378 17.10 21.33 -1.36
N VAL A 379 18.27 21.90 -1.69
CA VAL A 379 18.66 23.27 -1.31
C VAL A 379 19.27 24.02 -2.50
N PRO A 380 18.98 25.32 -2.69
CA PRO A 380 19.54 26.09 -3.80
C PRO A 380 21.01 26.45 -3.58
N GLU A 381 21.79 26.47 -4.66
CA GLU A 381 23.16 26.98 -4.62
C GLU A 381 23.19 28.51 -4.42
N GLU A 382 22.26 29.21 -5.09
CA GLU A 382 22.20 30.67 -5.18
C GLU A 382 20.80 31.21 -4.85
N SER A 383 20.73 32.42 -4.28
CA SER A 383 19.47 33.16 -4.10
C SER A 383 18.84 33.54 -5.45
N GLY A 384 17.52 33.80 -5.45
CA GLY A 384 16.76 34.15 -6.65
C GLY A 384 16.54 32.98 -7.63
N TRP A 385 16.90 31.76 -7.24
CA TRP A 385 16.69 30.53 -8.01
C TRP A 385 15.21 30.35 -8.40
N LEU A 386 14.28 30.61 -7.47
CA LEU A 386 12.84 30.42 -7.69
C LEU A 386 12.31 31.38 -8.76
N ALA A 387 12.74 32.65 -8.69
CA ALA A 387 12.36 33.66 -9.67
C ALA A 387 12.91 33.35 -11.06
N ARG A 388 14.15 32.86 -11.15
CA ARG A 388 14.74 32.36 -12.41
C ARG A 388 13.97 31.17 -12.98
N LEU A 389 13.65 30.18 -12.14
CA LEU A 389 12.91 28.98 -12.56
C LEU A 389 11.50 29.32 -13.04
N ALA A 390 10.79 30.20 -12.32
CA ALA A 390 9.46 30.68 -12.69
C ALA A 390 9.47 31.57 -13.95
N ALA A 391 10.52 32.36 -14.17
CA ALA A 391 10.70 33.12 -15.40
C ALA A 391 10.96 32.20 -16.61
N PHE A 392 11.82 31.20 -16.45
CA PHE A 392 12.07 30.19 -17.48
C PHE A 392 10.80 29.40 -17.81
N HIS A 393 10.07 28.90 -16.80
CA HIS A 393 8.81 28.18 -16.97
C HIS A 393 7.81 28.98 -17.83
N ARG A 394 7.56 30.24 -17.46
CA ARG A 394 6.64 31.15 -18.20
C ARG A 394 7.12 31.54 -19.59
N ALA A 395 8.41 31.45 -19.88
CA ALA A 395 8.97 31.76 -21.20
C ALA A 395 8.73 30.64 -22.23
N GLN A 396 8.48 29.40 -21.78
CA GLN A 396 8.22 28.26 -22.66
C GLN A 396 6.71 28.21 -23.01
N PRO A 397 6.31 28.39 -24.28
CA PRO A 397 4.91 28.59 -24.67
C PRO A 397 4.04 27.33 -24.54
N ASP A 398 4.67 26.15 -24.48
CA ASP A 398 4.02 24.84 -24.39
C ASP A 398 4.27 24.13 -23.05
N VAL A 399 4.82 24.82 -22.05
CA VAL A 399 5.35 24.21 -20.82
C VAL A 399 4.33 23.34 -20.09
N GLY A 400 4.67 22.09 -19.80
CA GLY A 400 3.92 21.21 -18.91
C GLY A 400 4.49 21.27 -17.52
N VAL A 401 5.73 20.79 -17.40
CA VAL A 401 6.50 20.75 -16.15
C VAL A 401 7.89 21.31 -16.39
N THR A 402 8.51 21.88 -15.35
CA THR A 402 9.90 22.34 -15.40
C THR A 402 10.70 21.84 -14.22
N GLY A 403 11.90 21.32 -14.48
CA GLY A 403 12.85 20.87 -13.47
C GLY A 403 14.21 21.56 -13.64
N PRO A 404 14.90 21.93 -12.55
CA PRO A 404 16.24 22.53 -12.60
C PRO A 404 17.33 21.46 -12.73
N ARG A 405 18.59 21.90 -12.82
CA ARG A 405 19.76 21.05 -12.60
C ARG A 405 19.84 20.64 -11.13
N LEU A 406 19.94 19.34 -10.87
CA LEU A 406 20.25 18.83 -9.53
C LEU A 406 21.67 18.29 -9.49
N LEU A 407 22.40 18.69 -8.45
CA LEU A 407 23.74 18.23 -8.13
C LEU A 407 23.71 17.36 -6.86
N PHE A 408 24.62 16.41 -6.79
CA PHE A 408 24.98 15.73 -5.55
C PHE A 408 25.80 16.67 -4.63
N PRO A 409 25.91 16.38 -3.32
CA PRO A 409 26.71 17.18 -2.39
C PRO A 409 28.22 17.27 -2.71
N ASP A 410 28.73 16.38 -3.56
CA ASP A 410 30.11 16.37 -4.07
C ASP A 410 30.30 17.20 -5.36
N GLY A 411 29.24 17.85 -5.85
CA GLY A 411 29.24 18.63 -7.10
C GLY A 411 29.05 17.78 -8.36
N GLY A 412 28.89 16.46 -8.24
CA GLY A 412 28.53 15.60 -9.37
C GLY A 412 27.10 15.85 -9.84
N LEU A 413 26.84 15.68 -11.13
CA LEU A 413 25.51 15.83 -11.72
C LEU A 413 24.60 14.67 -11.29
N GLN A 414 23.40 15.02 -10.81
CA GLN A 414 22.39 14.06 -10.38
C GLN A 414 21.16 14.06 -11.31
N HIS A 415 20.77 15.22 -11.83
CA HIS A 415 19.63 15.35 -12.74
C HIS A 415 19.85 16.45 -13.77
N ALA A 416 19.63 16.11 -15.04
CA ALA A 416 19.54 17.03 -16.16
C ALA A 416 18.33 16.71 -17.07
N GLY A 417 17.18 16.38 -16.46
CA GLY A 417 16.02 15.76 -17.11
C GLY A 417 15.97 14.24 -16.93
N LEU A 418 14.78 13.67 -17.09
CA LEU A 418 14.53 12.22 -17.13
C LEU A 418 14.47 11.70 -18.56
N PHE A 419 14.88 10.45 -18.76
CA PHE A 419 14.54 9.62 -19.92
C PHE A 419 14.06 8.24 -19.46
N PHE A 420 13.48 7.48 -20.38
CA PHE A 420 13.00 6.13 -20.09
C PHE A 420 13.89 5.09 -20.77
N SER A 421 14.21 4.02 -20.06
CA SER A 421 14.90 2.83 -20.61
C SER A 421 14.24 1.57 -20.07
N HIS A 422 14.44 0.41 -20.69
CA HIS A 422 14.09 -0.84 -20.03
C HIS A 422 15.00 -1.07 -18.79
N GLY A 423 14.42 -1.63 -17.73
CA GLY A 423 15.11 -2.06 -16.52
C GLY A 423 15.56 -3.53 -16.59
N GLU A 424 16.09 -4.06 -15.48
CA GLU A 424 16.50 -5.48 -15.38
C GLU A 424 15.32 -6.46 -15.54
N GLN A 425 14.10 -5.97 -15.29
CA GLN A 425 12.85 -6.73 -15.34
C GLN A 425 12.03 -6.40 -16.61
N ASP A 426 12.71 -5.83 -17.61
CA ASP A 426 12.24 -5.53 -18.98
C ASP A 426 11.04 -4.57 -19.11
N TRP A 427 10.64 -3.86 -18.05
CA TRP A 427 9.71 -2.73 -18.12
C TRP A 427 10.41 -1.37 -18.16
N TRP A 428 9.70 -0.34 -18.60
CA TRP A 428 10.19 1.05 -18.62
C TRP A 428 10.49 1.58 -17.22
N VAL A 429 11.73 2.06 -17.01
CA VAL A 429 12.19 2.71 -15.78
C VAL A 429 12.72 4.13 -16.03
N ASN A 430 12.58 4.99 -15.02
CA ASN A 430 13.08 6.35 -15.05
C ASN A 430 14.61 6.38 -14.90
N ARG A 431 15.29 7.06 -15.82
CA ARG A 431 16.74 7.32 -15.80
C ARG A 431 16.99 8.83 -15.86
N HIS A 432 18.15 9.27 -15.39
CA HIS A 432 18.54 10.68 -15.37
C HIS A 432 19.64 10.92 -16.39
N TYR A 433 19.49 11.92 -17.26
CA TYR A 433 20.55 12.26 -18.22
C TYR A 433 21.86 12.64 -17.48
N TRP A 434 22.96 12.02 -17.92
CA TRP A 434 24.34 12.22 -17.46
C TRP A 434 24.56 12.12 -15.93
N LYS A 435 23.72 11.39 -15.19
CA LYS A 435 23.91 11.16 -13.75
C LYS A 435 25.29 10.53 -13.47
N GLY A 436 26.04 11.13 -12.54
CA GLY A 436 27.41 10.73 -12.19
C GLY A 436 28.53 11.44 -12.96
N PHE A 437 28.21 12.26 -13.97
CA PHE A 437 29.19 13.13 -14.63
C PHE A 437 29.51 14.36 -13.75
N PRO A 438 30.57 15.15 -14.03
CA PRO A 438 30.79 16.44 -13.38
C PRO A 438 29.58 17.38 -13.50
N GLY A 439 29.30 18.20 -12.48
CA GLY A 439 28.18 19.14 -12.51
C GLY A 439 28.22 20.16 -13.65
N ASP A 440 29.42 20.48 -14.14
CA ASP A 440 29.70 21.37 -15.28
C ASP A 440 29.79 20.65 -16.64
N HIS A 441 29.35 19.38 -16.72
CA HIS A 441 29.33 18.61 -17.97
C HIS A 441 28.62 19.41 -19.09
N PRO A 442 29.29 19.77 -20.22
CA PRO A 442 28.76 20.79 -21.13
C PRO A 442 27.35 20.54 -21.71
N PRO A 443 26.95 19.31 -22.08
CA PRO A 443 25.56 19.01 -22.46
C PRO A 443 24.51 19.33 -21.38
N ALA A 444 24.87 19.19 -20.09
CA ALA A 444 23.99 19.52 -18.96
C ALA A 444 23.86 21.03 -18.69
N LEU A 445 24.71 21.86 -19.33
CA LEU A 445 24.64 23.32 -19.25
C LEU A 445 23.64 23.94 -20.26
N ALA A 446 22.95 23.12 -21.05
CA ALA A 446 21.92 23.56 -21.99
C ALA A 446 20.50 23.21 -21.51
N SER A 447 19.66 24.24 -21.34
CA SER A 447 18.21 24.11 -21.13
C SER A 447 17.54 23.54 -22.40
N ARG A 448 16.63 22.56 -22.27
CA ARG A 448 16.03 21.82 -23.41
C ARG A 448 14.70 21.13 -23.06
N GLU A 449 13.91 20.75 -24.07
CA GLU A 449 12.81 19.78 -23.89
C GLU A 449 13.40 18.42 -23.48
N VAL A 450 12.72 17.73 -22.56
CA VAL A 450 13.06 16.39 -22.08
C VAL A 450 11.79 15.54 -21.97
N PRO A 451 11.88 14.19 -21.94
CA PRO A 451 10.72 13.32 -21.69
C PRO A 451 9.99 13.64 -20.37
N GLY A 452 10.74 13.86 -19.29
CA GLY A 452 10.20 14.22 -17.98
C GLY A 452 11.23 14.91 -17.07
N VAL A 453 10.80 15.32 -15.88
CA VAL A 453 11.66 15.89 -14.83
C VAL A 453 11.31 15.24 -13.49
N THR A 454 12.25 15.24 -12.54
CA THR A 454 12.03 14.55 -11.27
C THR A 454 11.19 15.39 -10.28
N GLY A 455 10.37 14.70 -9.49
CA GLY A 455 9.56 15.29 -8.41
C GLY A 455 10.38 16.01 -7.33
N ALA A 456 11.67 15.67 -7.19
CA ALA A 456 12.57 16.32 -6.23
C ALA A 456 12.63 17.85 -6.40
N CYS A 457 12.42 18.37 -7.61
CA CYS A 457 12.07 19.77 -7.84
C CYS A 457 11.28 19.92 -9.16
N LEU A 458 9.95 20.06 -9.08
CA LEU A 458 9.05 20.11 -10.24
C LEU A 458 8.10 21.31 -10.15
N MET A 459 8.17 22.21 -11.15
CA MET A 459 7.28 23.38 -11.28
C MET A 459 6.20 23.15 -12.34
N ILE A 460 4.96 23.56 -12.05
CA ILE A 460 3.79 23.42 -12.93
C ILE A 460 2.73 24.50 -12.67
N ASP A 461 2.02 24.95 -13.72
CA ASP A 461 0.81 25.77 -13.60
C ASP A 461 -0.25 25.06 -12.72
N ALA A 462 -0.77 25.71 -11.67
CA ALA A 462 -1.79 25.13 -10.80
C ALA A 462 -3.08 24.73 -11.55
N GLY A 463 -3.39 25.43 -12.64
CA GLY A 463 -4.48 25.07 -13.56
C GLY A 463 -4.20 23.78 -14.33
N LEU A 464 -2.99 23.63 -14.88
CA LEU A 464 -2.59 22.43 -15.63
C LEU A 464 -2.46 21.21 -14.71
N PHE A 465 -1.92 21.37 -13.50
CA PHE A 465 -1.85 20.28 -12.51
C PHE A 465 -3.24 19.67 -12.25
N ARG A 466 -4.27 20.52 -12.06
CA ARG A 466 -5.66 20.05 -11.93
C ARG A 466 -6.21 19.42 -13.22
N GLN A 467 -5.87 19.97 -14.39
CA GLN A 467 -6.31 19.44 -15.68
C GLN A 467 -5.69 18.06 -16.00
N ALA A 468 -4.44 17.83 -15.58
CA ALA A 468 -3.71 16.57 -15.72
C ALA A 468 -4.11 15.49 -14.70
N GLY A 469 -4.99 15.83 -13.73
CA GLY A 469 -5.40 14.93 -12.64
C GLY A 469 -4.52 14.99 -11.38
N GLY A 470 -3.42 15.75 -11.41
CA GLY A 470 -2.42 15.83 -10.35
C GLY A 470 -1.44 14.65 -10.38
N PHE A 471 -0.86 14.30 -9.23
CA PHE A 471 -0.12 13.05 -9.09
C PHE A 471 -1.09 11.87 -9.05
N ASP A 472 -0.76 10.81 -9.78
CA ASP A 472 -1.57 9.60 -9.77
C ASP A 472 -1.44 8.88 -8.41
N THR A 473 -2.57 8.64 -7.76
CA THR A 473 -2.64 7.99 -6.44
C THR A 473 -2.62 6.46 -6.52
N CYS A 474 -2.50 5.86 -7.71
CA CYS A 474 -2.38 4.41 -7.85
C CYS A 474 -1.02 3.86 -7.38
N TYR A 475 0.03 4.67 -7.50
CA TYR A 475 1.38 4.34 -7.02
C TYR A 475 1.43 4.27 -5.49
N VAL A 476 2.29 3.38 -5.00
CA VAL A 476 2.35 3.01 -3.59
C VAL A 476 3.62 3.59 -2.97
N LEU A 477 3.48 4.43 -1.93
CA LEU A 477 4.54 5.13 -1.18
C LEU A 477 5.32 6.21 -1.96
N GLY A 478 5.75 5.94 -3.20
CA GLY A 478 6.49 6.85 -4.06
C GLY A 478 7.07 6.16 -5.30
N ASP A 479 7.88 6.90 -6.08
CA ASP A 479 8.38 6.55 -7.43
C ASP A 479 7.31 6.65 -8.53
N PHE A 480 7.74 7.08 -9.73
CA PHE A 480 6.96 7.16 -10.99
C PHE A 480 5.78 8.15 -11.05
N GLU A 481 5.41 8.79 -9.94
CA GLU A 481 4.35 9.81 -9.91
C GLU A 481 4.74 11.05 -10.74
N ASP A 482 6.03 11.41 -10.74
CA ASP A 482 6.61 12.56 -11.43
C ASP A 482 6.66 12.39 -12.96
N SER A 483 7.16 11.25 -13.43
CA SER A 483 7.10 10.84 -14.84
C SER A 483 5.66 10.70 -15.32
N THR A 484 4.76 10.16 -14.51
CA THR A 484 3.33 10.03 -14.86
C THR A 484 2.66 11.38 -15.05
N LEU A 485 2.91 12.35 -14.15
CA LEU A 485 2.42 13.72 -14.32
C LEU A 485 2.97 14.37 -15.60
N ALA A 486 4.26 14.15 -15.92
CA ALA A 486 4.86 14.62 -17.16
C ALA A 486 4.22 13.98 -18.42
N LEU A 487 3.94 12.68 -18.40
CA LEU A 487 3.27 11.95 -19.48
C LEU A 487 1.81 12.40 -19.65
N ALA A 488 1.08 12.63 -18.55
CA ALA A 488 -0.26 13.20 -18.56
C ALA A 488 -0.27 14.62 -19.14
N CYS A 489 0.69 15.48 -18.77
CA CYS A 489 0.87 16.78 -19.40
C CYS A 489 1.18 16.66 -20.91
N ARG A 490 1.98 15.66 -21.32
CA ARG A 490 2.28 15.39 -22.73
C ARG A 490 1.06 14.95 -23.53
N ALA A 491 0.18 14.14 -22.94
CA ALA A 491 -1.11 13.77 -23.53
C ALA A 491 -2.04 14.99 -23.71
N LEU A 492 -1.91 16.02 -22.87
CA LEU A 492 -2.58 17.32 -23.01
C LEU A 492 -1.85 18.30 -23.97
N GLY A 493 -0.81 17.84 -24.66
CA GLY A 493 -0.04 18.66 -25.62
C GLY A 493 0.97 19.62 -24.98
N ARG A 494 1.31 19.46 -23.69
CA ARG A 494 2.27 20.29 -22.96
C ARG A 494 3.61 19.56 -22.77
N ARG A 495 4.75 20.26 -22.77
CA ARG A 495 6.11 19.66 -22.83
C ARG A 495 6.90 19.79 -21.54
N SER A 496 7.69 18.77 -21.18
CA SER A 496 8.59 18.83 -20.01
C SER A 496 9.88 19.56 -20.40
N HIS A 497 10.29 20.55 -19.62
CA HIS A 497 11.49 21.35 -19.91
C HIS A 497 12.51 21.29 -18.76
N TYR A 498 13.76 21.10 -19.13
CA TYR A 498 14.90 21.17 -18.22
C TYR A 498 15.53 22.58 -18.24
N CYS A 499 15.75 23.15 -17.06
CA CYS A 499 16.39 24.46 -16.87
C CYS A 499 17.81 24.29 -16.30
N ALA A 500 18.84 24.53 -17.11
CA ALA A 500 20.24 24.42 -16.71
C ALA A 500 20.73 25.61 -15.85
N ASP A 501 20.14 26.80 -16.07
CA ASP A 501 20.50 28.08 -15.44
C ASP A 501 20.14 28.18 -13.95
N VAL A 502 19.41 27.19 -13.43
CA VAL A 502 19.08 27.02 -12.02
C VAL A 502 19.67 25.69 -11.54
N ALA A 503 20.51 25.76 -10.52
CA ALA A 503 21.14 24.60 -9.91
C ALA A 503 20.80 24.51 -8.41
N LEU A 504 20.39 23.31 -8.00
CA LEU A 504 20.10 22.95 -6.61
C LEU A 504 20.96 21.73 -6.21
N VAL A 505 21.38 21.66 -4.96
CA VAL A 505 22.00 20.46 -4.39
C VAL A 505 20.91 19.61 -3.74
N HIS A 506 20.84 18.33 -4.10
CA HIS A 506 19.91 17.35 -3.54
C HIS A 506 20.71 16.27 -2.81
N GLN A 507 20.49 16.14 -1.50
CA GLN A 507 21.27 15.24 -0.64
C GLN A 507 20.78 13.78 -0.72
N GLU A 508 20.53 13.28 -1.94
CA GLU A 508 20.03 11.94 -2.28
C GLU A 508 20.92 10.84 -1.66
N ARG A 509 20.59 10.44 -0.43
CA ARG A 509 21.10 9.25 0.29
C ARG A 509 20.50 9.02 1.70
N THR A 510 19.76 9.96 2.28
CA THR A 510 19.47 9.93 3.74
C THR A 510 18.01 9.69 4.13
N SER A 511 17.04 10.19 3.35
CA SER A 511 15.60 10.02 3.62
C SER A 511 15.10 8.59 3.32
N MET A 512 15.37 8.08 2.11
CA MET A 512 14.92 6.76 1.66
C MET A 512 15.67 5.58 2.31
N ALA A 513 16.89 5.78 2.80
CA ALA A 513 17.73 4.71 3.36
C ALA A 513 17.19 4.13 4.69
N LEU A 514 16.22 4.78 5.31
CA LEU A 514 15.62 4.39 6.60
C LEU A 514 14.50 3.34 6.47
N HIS A 515 14.06 2.98 5.26
CA HIS A 515 13.03 1.97 5.04
C HIS A 515 13.46 0.88 4.03
N PRO A 516 13.66 -0.38 4.46
CA PRO A 516 14.12 -1.52 3.63
C PRO A 516 13.25 -1.98 2.45
N GLY A 517 12.32 -1.16 1.95
CA GLY A 517 11.37 -1.53 0.89
C GLY A 517 11.14 -0.47 -0.20
N HIS A 518 11.73 0.72 -0.10
CA HIS A 518 11.47 1.81 -1.05
C HIS A 518 12.23 1.69 -2.38
N ARG A 519 13.56 1.45 -2.36
CA ARG A 519 14.37 1.40 -3.59
C ARG A 519 14.84 -0.02 -3.89
N GLY A 520 14.54 -0.53 -5.08
CA GLY A 520 14.81 -1.93 -5.46
C GLY A 520 13.95 -2.96 -4.71
N GLY A 521 12.96 -2.52 -3.94
CA GLY A 521 11.97 -3.38 -3.27
C GLY A 521 10.70 -3.58 -4.10
N ILE A 522 9.78 -4.40 -3.56
CA ILE A 522 8.50 -4.76 -4.18
C ILE A 522 7.67 -3.53 -4.58
N ALA A 523 7.71 -2.43 -3.80
CA ALA A 523 6.96 -1.21 -4.12
C ALA A 523 7.45 -0.56 -5.43
N SER A 524 8.75 -0.34 -5.57
CA SER A 524 9.36 0.25 -6.77
C SER A 524 9.15 -0.66 -8.00
N ALA A 525 9.25 -1.98 -7.81
CA ALA A 525 8.97 -2.95 -8.87
C ALA A 525 7.49 -2.95 -9.31
N TYR A 526 6.56 -2.92 -8.35
CA TYR A 526 5.13 -2.82 -8.63
C TYR A 526 4.76 -1.50 -9.34
N ASN A 527 5.30 -0.37 -8.88
CA ASN A 527 5.04 0.94 -9.47
C ASN A 527 5.65 1.04 -10.88
N GLY A 528 6.83 0.46 -11.13
CA GLY A 528 7.44 0.38 -12.46
C GLY A 528 6.65 -0.48 -13.44
N TRP A 529 6.22 -1.67 -13.02
CA TRP A 529 5.31 -2.54 -13.77
C TRP A 529 3.96 -1.85 -14.06
N LEU A 530 3.42 -1.10 -13.11
CA LEU A 530 2.17 -0.38 -13.27
C LEU A 530 2.32 0.79 -14.26
N GLN A 531 3.41 1.56 -14.18
CA GLN A 531 3.71 2.60 -15.18
C GLN A 531 3.81 1.99 -16.58
N ASP A 532 4.50 0.86 -16.72
CA ASP A 532 4.65 0.15 -18.01
C ASP A 532 3.30 -0.32 -18.57
N ARG A 533 2.45 -0.91 -17.73
CA ARG A 533 1.08 -1.33 -18.11
C ARG A 533 0.17 -0.18 -18.53
N VAL A 534 0.32 1.01 -17.93
CA VAL A 534 -0.55 2.17 -18.22
C VAL A 534 0.00 3.07 -19.34
N TRP A 535 1.32 3.25 -19.39
CA TRP A 535 1.99 4.24 -20.24
C TRP A 535 3.01 3.65 -21.22
N GLY A 536 3.27 2.35 -21.21
CA GLY A 536 4.36 1.72 -21.98
C GLY A 536 4.31 2.01 -23.49
N GLU A 537 3.13 2.03 -24.11
CA GLU A 537 2.97 2.42 -25.52
C GLU A 537 3.33 3.90 -25.76
N ALA A 538 2.90 4.79 -24.86
CA ALA A 538 3.19 6.22 -24.94
C ALA A 538 4.68 6.52 -24.67
N ILE A 539 5.31 5.78 -23.76
CA ILE A 539 6.75 5.86 -23.49
C ILE A 539 7.53 5.33 -24.69
N ALA A 540 7.13 4.18 -25.28
CA ALA A 540 7.77 3.65 -26.48
C ALA A 540 7.68 4.62 -27.67
N ALA A 541 6.51 5.23 -27.90
CA ALA A 541 6.32 6.25 -28.93
C ALA A 541 7.15 7.53 -28.65
N LEU A 542 7.32 7.90 -27.38
CA LEU A 542 8.16 9.03 -26.96
C LEU A 542 9.66 8.76 -27.18
N MET A 543 10.14 7.59 -26.76
CA MET A 543 11.56 7.21 -26.88
C MET A 543 11.97 6.82 -28.30
N ALA A 544 11.02 6.67 -29.23
CA ALA A 544 11.27 6.54 -30.66
C ALA A 544 11.67 7.87 -31.34
N ASP A 545 11.49 9.02 -30.68
CA ASP A 545 11.94 10.32 -31.18
C ASP A 545 13.47 10.47 -31.02
N PRO A 546 14.24 10.66 -32.11
CA PRO A 546 15.68 10.86 -32.04
C PRO A 546 16.12 12.03 -31.15
N ALA A 547 15.25 13.01 -30.90
CA ALA A 547 15.53 14.13 -29.98
C ALA A 547 15.77 13.69 -28.53
N PHE A 548 15.30 12.50 -28.13
CA PHE A 548 15.48 11.94 -26.78
C PHE A 548 16.40 10.73 -26.74
N ALA A 549 17.01 10.35 -27.87
CA ALA A 549 17.87 9.19 -28.01
C ALA A 549 19.33 9.43 -27.53
N GLU A 550 19.64 10.57 -26.91
CA GLU A 550 20.95 10.86 -26.30
C GLU A 550 21.17 10.04 -25.01
N THR A 551 21.35 8.73 -25.17
CA THR A 551 21.73 7.84 -24.08
C THR A 551 23.13 8.22 -23.56
N PRO A 552 23.30 8.63 -22.29
CA PRO A 552 24.61 8.72 -21.68
C PRO A 552 25.28 7.34 -21.75
N LEU A 553 26.59 7.29 -22.03
CA LEU A 553 27.35 6.05 -22.00
C LEU A 553 27.08 5.28 -20.69
N PRO A 554 26.94 3.94 -20.72
CA PRO A 554 26.62 3.17 -19.53
C PRO A 554 27.67 3.44 -18.44
N VAL A 555 27.20 3.88 -17.28
CA VAL A 555 28.01 3.96 -16.06
C VAL A 555 28.46 2.53 -15.73
N PRO A 556 29.76 2.28 -15.47
CA PRO A 556 30.22 0.95 -15.06
C PRO A 556 29.48 0.48 -13.80
N ALA A 557 29.16 -0.81 -13.75
CA ALA A 557 28.45 -1.46 -12.65
C ALA A 557 29.24 -1.44 -11.33
#